data_AF-A0A349C066-F1
#
_entry.id   AF-A0A349C066-F1
#
_cell.length_a   1.000
_cell.length_b   1.000
_cell.length_c   1.000
_cell.angle_alpha   90.00
_cell.angle_beta   90.00
_cell.angle_gamma   90.00
#
_symmetry.space_group_name_H-M   'P 1'
#
loop_
_entity.id
_entity.type
_entity.pdbx_description
1 polymer ?
#
loop_
_entity_poly.entity_id
_entity_poly.type
_entity_poly.pdbx_seq_one_letter_code
_entity_poly.pdbx_strand_id
1 'polypeptide(L)' 'VVLQSKAGYFLRFPVGQVPEKKKAALGVRGMKMGARDSLAAVHLLAEGESKVLTEGEKSVDLGRLRMSSRDGKSVKRL' A
#
# COMPACT_ATOMS: atom_id res chain seq x y z
N VAL A 1 3.71 3.22 5.26
CA VAL A 1 2.35 2.84 4.83
C VAL A 1 2.47 1.80 3.72
N VAL A 2 1.61 0.77 3.74
CA VAL A 2 1.47 -0.19 2.63
C VAL A 2 0.02 -0.20 2.18
N LEU A 3 -0.21 0.02 0.90
CA LEU A 3 -1.52 -0.10 0.26
C LEU A 3 -1.61 -1.46 -0.44
N GLN A 4 -2.71 -2.16 -0.22
CA GLN A 4 -3.03 -3.45 -0.86
C GLN A 4 -4.29 -3.29 -1.71
N SER A 5 -4.22 -3.71 -2.97
CA SER A 5 -5.41 -3.80 -3.84
C SER A 5 -6.04 -5.18 -3.82
N LYS A 6 -7.29 -5.28 -4.26
CA LYS A 6 -8.00 -6.56 -4.39
C LYS A 6 -7.36 -7.46 -5.45
N ALA A 7 -6.73 -6.90 -6.47
CA ALA A 7 -6.04 -7.66 -7.51
C ALA A 7 -4.60 -8.10 -7.12
N GLY A 8 -4.23 -8.03 -5.84
CA GLY A 8 -2.93 -8.53 -5.34
C GLY A 8 -1.76 -7.58 -5.59
N TYR A 9 -2.02 -6.29 -5.84
CA TYR A 9 -0.98 -5.28 -6.00
C TYR A 9 -0.69 -4.55 -4.69
N PHE A 10 0.59 -4.23 -4.48
CA PHE A 10 1.06 -3.58 -3.28
C PHE A 10 1.91 -2.34 -3.61
N LEU A 11 1.78 -1.31 -2.77
CA LEU A 11 2.64 -0.13 -2.80
C LEU A 11 3.04 0.26 -1.38
N ARG A 12 4.34 0.25 -1.07
CA ARG A 12 4.91 0.72 0.19
C ARG A 12 5.58 2.08 0.01
N PHE A 13 5.23 3.05 0.84
CA PHE A 13 5.84 4.38 0.83
C PHE A 13 5.89 5.01 2.24
N PRO A 14 6.75 6.02 2.47
CA PRO A 14 6.86 6.72 3.74
C PRO A 14 5.56 7.44 4.12
N VAL A 15 5.16 7.36 5.39
CA VAL A 15 3.95 8.05 5.88
C VAL A 15 4.03 9.56 5.72
N GLY A 16 5.24 10.15 5.87
CA GLY A 16 5.46 11.58 5.68
C GLY A 16 5.19 12.11 4.27
N GLN A 17 4.97 11.24 3.27
CA GLN A 17 4.53 11.69 1.94
C GLN A 17 3.02 11.96 1.86
N VAL A 18 2.24 11.57 2.88
CA VAL A 18 0.82 11.91 3.00
C VAL A 18 0.72 13.29 3.65
N PRO A 19 0.29 14.34 2.94
CA PRO A 19 0.19 15.67 3.53
C PRO A 19 -1.00 15.75 4.48
N GLU A 20 -0.85 16.52 5.55
CA GLU A 20 -1.96 16.91 6.41
C GLU A 20 -2.95 17.77 5.63
N LYS A 21 -4.24 17.51 5.83
CA LYS A 21 -5.32 18.26 5.20
C LYS A 21 -6.46 18.49 6.18
N LYS A 22 -7.22 19.55 5.92
CA LYS A 22 -8.47 19.86 6.66
C LYS A 22 -9.47 18.72 6.51
N LYS A 23 -10.35 18.54 7.50
CA LYS A 23 -11.40 17.49 7.53
C LYS A 23 -12.27 17.44 6.26
N ALA A 24 -12.59 18.59 5.67
CA ALA A 24 -13.43 18.68 4.48
C ALA A 24 -12.69 18.41 3.14
N ALA A 25 -11.41 18.08 3.19
CA ALA A 25 -10.63 17.84 1.98
C ALA A 25 -10.86 16.42 1.44
N LEU A 26 -10.83 16.28 0.11
CA LEU A 26 -10.93 14.99 -0.60
C LEU A 26 -9.74 14.04 -0.38
N GLY A 27 -8.62 14.53 0.16
CA GLY A 27 -7.38 13.77 0.33
C GLY A 27 -6.40 13.91 -0.85
N VAL A 28 -5.54 12.89 -1.02
CA VAL A 28 -4.58 12.77 -2.14
C VAL A 28 -4.54 11.32 -2.63
N ARG A 29 -4.12 11.11 -3.88
CA ARG A 29 -3.95 9.75 -4.42
C ARG A 29 -2.76 9.06 -3.75
N GLY A 30 -3.00 7.84 -3.26
CA GLY A 30 -2.00 6.99 -2.63
C GLY A 30 -1.29 6.05 -3.61
N MET A 31 -2.03 5.42 -4.52
CA MET A 31 -1.55 4.42 -5.47
C MET A 31 -2.29 4.55 -6.80
N LYS A 32 -1.57 4.32 -7.91
CA LYS A 32 -2.19 4.12 -9.22
C LYS A 32 -2.74 2.69 -9.30
N MET A 33 -4.02 2.58 -9.67
CA MET A 33 -4.72 1.30 -9.79
C MET A 33 -5.29 1.16 -11.20
N GLY A 34 -5.51 -0.10 -11.62
CA GLY A 34 -6.24 -0.37 -12.86
C GLY A 34 -7.71 0.05 -12.74
N ALA A 35 -8.37 0.27 -13.87
CA ALA A 35 -9.74 0.80 -13.92
C ALA A 35 -10.80 -0.05 -13.19
N ARG A 36 -10.54 -1.35 -13.02
CA ARG A 36 -11.44 -2.30 -12.33
C ARG A 36 -10.89 -2.76 -10.98
N ASP A 37 -9.75 -2.24 -10.56
CA ASP A 37 -9.14 -2.59 -9.28
C ASP A 37 -9.60 -1.62 -8.18
N SER A 38 -9.52 -2.07 -6.94
CA SER A 38 -9.90 -1.27 -5.77
C SER A 38 -9.00 -1.58 -4.59
N LEU A 39 -8.91 -0.63 -3.67
CA LEU A 39 -8.15 -0.81 -2.45
C LEU A 39 -8.85 -1.83 -1.54
N ALA A 40 -8.10 -2.81 -1.06
CA ALA A 40 -8.57 -3.82 -0.12
C ALA A 40 -8.20 -3.46 1.32
N ALA A 41 -6.96 -3.02 1.55
CA ALA A 41 -6.46 -2.70 2.89
C ALA A 41 -5.36 -1.64 2.87
N VAL A 42 -5.20 -0.99 4.03
CA VAL A 42 -4.07 -0.10 4.35
C VAL A 42 -3.40 -0.62 5.60
N HIS A 43 -2.08 -0.75 5.55
CA HIS A 43 -1.27 -1.16 6.69
C HIS A 43 -0.32 -0.04 7.10
N LEU A 44 -0.36 0.32 8.37
CA LEU A 44 0.69 1.08 9.04
C LEU A 44 1.65 0.07 9.63
N LEU A 45 2.93 0.22 9.30
CA LEU A 45 4.01 -0.63 9.81
C LEU A 45 4.93 0.28 10.61
N ALA A 46 5.25 -0.11 11.84
CA ALA A 46 6.33 0.47 12.60
C ALA A 46 7.69 0.12 11.97
N GLU A 47 8.73 0.82 12.39
CA GLU A 47 10.09 0.50 11.96
C GLU A 47 10.48 -0.90 12.44
N GLY A 48 11.02 -1.72 11.54
CA GLY A 48 11.37 -3.12 11.83
C GLY A 48 10.17 -4.09 11.92
N GLU A 49 8.92 -3.62 11.80
CA GLU A 49 7.75 -4.49 11.85
C GLU A 49 7.66 -5.35 10.58
N SER A 50 7.70 -6.67 10.77
CA SER A 50 7.37 -7.65 9.73
C SER A 50 5.91 -8.06 9.87
N LYS A 51 5.19 -8.00 8.75
CA LYS A 51 3.80 -8.44 8.67
C LYS A 51 3.63 -9.25 7.40
N VAL A 52 3.33 -10.53 7.56
CA VAL A 52 3.14 -11.46 6.45
C VAL A 52 1.66 -11.63 6.19
N LEU A 53 1.25 -11.44 4.93
CA LEU A 53 -0.07 -11.79 4.44
C LEU A 53 0.03 -13.08 3.61
N THR A 54 -0.92 -13.99 3.78
CA THR A 54 -0.97 -15.25 3.04
C THR A 54 -2.32 -15.38 2.34
N GLU A 55 -2.31 -15.70 1.05
CA GLU A 55 -3.49 -15.99 0.25
C GLU A 55 -3.24 -17.27 -0.54
N GLY A 56 -3.93 -18.35 -0.16
CA GLY A 56 -3.64 -19.69 -0.66
C GLY A 56 -2.21 -20.11 -0.34
N GLU A 57 -1.43 -20.43 -1.38
CA GLU A 57 -0.01 -20.85 -1.27
C GLU A 57 0.97 -19.67 -1.30
N LYS A 58 0.51 -18.45 -1.64
CA LYS A 58 1.39 -17.28 -1.74
C LYS A 58 1.42 -16.53 -0.42
N SER A 59 2.63 -16.14 0.01
CA SER A 59 2.84 -15.27 1.15
C SER A 59 3.66 -14.05 0.77
N VAL A 60 3.36 -12.91 1.40
CA VAL A 60 3.99 -11.62 1.15
C VAL A 60 4.30 -10.94 2.47
N ASP A 61 5.60 -10.73 2.74
CA ASP A 61 6.06 -9.90 3.85
C ASP A 61 6.00 -8.41 3.46
N LEU A 62 5.03 -7.69 4.02
CA LEU A 62 4.81 -6.28 3.79
C LEU A 62 6.01 -5.42 4.24
N GLY A 63 6.72 -5.85 5.28
CA GLY A 63 7.91 -5.19 5.82
C GLY A 63 9.14 -5.33 4.91
N ARG A 64 9.14 -6.29 3.98
CA ARG A 64 10.21 -6.51 2.99
C ARG A 64 9.90 -5.92 1.61
N LEU A 65 8.69 -5.40 1.39
CA LEU A 65 8.36 -4.71 0.14
C LEU A 65 9.31 -3.53 -0.08
N ARG A 66 9.79 -3.38 -1.31
CA ARG A 66 10.62 -2.25 -1.72
C ARG A 66 9.85 -0.96 -1.46
N MET A 67 10.50 -0.01 -0.79
CA MET A 67 9.97 1.32 -0.60
C MET A 67 9.98 2.12 -1.91
N SER A 68 8.89 2.80 -2.19
CA SER A 68 8.66 3.61 -3.39
C SER A 68 8.04 4.96 -3.01
N SER A 69 7.73 5.79 -3.99
CA SER A 69 7.02 7.06 -3.80
C SER A 69 5.50 6.85 -3.70
N ARG A 70 4.82 7.75 -2.98
CA ARG A 70 3.36 7.87 -3.04
C ARG A 70 2.95 8.12 -4.49
N ASP A 71 1.82 7.54 -4.87
CA ASP A 71 1.31 7.56 -6.24
C ASP A 71 2.22 6.87 -7.28
N GLY A 72 3.12 6.01 -6.79
CA GLY A 72 4.04 5.23 -7.59
C GLY A 72 3.42 3.99 -8.25
N LYS A 73 4.26 3.27 -8.99
CA LYS A 73 3.91 1.98 -9.58
C LYS A 73 3.83 0.91 -8.50
N SER A 74 2.71 0.20 -8.43
CA SER A 74 2.53 -0.94 -7.56
C SER A 74 3.16 -2.21 -8.14
N VAL A 75 3.40 -3.20 -7.28
CA VAL A 75 3.96 -4.50 -7.66
C VAL A 75 2.97 -5.61 -7.32
N LYS A 76 2.77 -6.56 -8.23
CA LYS A 76 1.91 -7.73 -7.98
C LYS A 76 2.67 -8.73 -7.12
N ARG A 77 2.06 -9.19 -6.02
CA ARG A 77 2.68 -10.13 -5.07
C ARG A 77 1.76 -11.26 -4.62
N LEU A 78 0.44 -11.09 -4.76
CA LEU A 78 -0.56 -12.16 -4.64
C LEU A 78 -1.15 -12.46 -6.02
#